data_AF-A0A183DWG9-F1
#
_entry.id   AF-A0A183DWG9-F1
#
_cell.length_a   1.000
_cell.length_b   1.000
_cell.length_c   1.000
_cell.angle_alpha   90.00
_cell.angle_beta   90.00
_cell.angle_gamma   90.00
#
_symmetry.space_group_name_H-M   'P 1'
#
loop_
_entity.id
_entity.type
_entity.pdbx_description
1 polymer ?
#
loop_
_entity_poly.entity_id
_entity_poly.type
_entity_poly.pdbx_seq_one_letter_code
_entity_poly.pdbx_strand_id
1 'polypeptide(L)'
;MDRDGSSQPDIYSVIRSGLLEIASSQQPRISVTSPAASAESSRIRIKAEFRGEKFCIEMSRPVRFSDLENHMNSRYNLRLNIYYTLRNNELVVPVRNQLDLDRVIELFDRASTQRSLRLLLSRHQPDSGLPCTADSSLIPDASGTFTAIHSRILEVTEFRSFNR
;
A
#
# COMPACT_ATOMS: atom_id res chain seq x y z
N MET A 1 -6.86 75.56 -34.26
CA MET A 1 -7.75 74.61 -34.92
C MET A 1 -6.87 73.88 -35.94
N ASP A 2 -6.39 72.66 -35.80
CA ASP A 2 -6.53 71.58 -34.83
C ASP A 2 -5.31 70.66 -35.07
N ARG A 3 -4.68 70.10 -34.04
CA ARG A 3 -3.85 68.90 -34.20
C ARG A 3 -4.13 67.96 -33.04
N ASP A 4 -4.93 66.96 -33.39
CA ASP A 4 -5.08 65.66 -32.78
C ASP A 4 -3.77 65.15 -32.15
N GLY A 5 -3.70 65.22 -30.83
CA GLY A 5 -2.65 64.62 -30.02
C GLY A 5 -3.18 63.30 -29.48
N SER A 6 -3.22 62.30 -30.35
CA SER A 6 -3.54 60.92 -30.04
C SER A 6 -2.89 60.50 -28.72
N SER A 7 -3.73 60.32 -27.70
CA SER A 7 -3.33 59.85 -26.37
C SER A 7 -2.90 58.40 -26.48
N GLN A 8 -1.65 58.21 -26.91
CA GLN A 8 -1.01 56.92 -26.93
C GLN A 8 -0.99 56.41 -25.47
N PRO A 9 -1.55 55.23 -25.19
CA PRO A 9 -1.57 54.73 -23.82
C PRO A 9 -0.12 54.54 -23.38
N ASP A 10 0.27 55.29 -22.35
CA ASP A 10 1.56 55.17 -21.69
C ASP A 10 1.80 53.70 -21.33
N ILE A 11 3.01 53.20 -21.57
CA ILE A 11 3.35 51.77 -21.41
C ILE A 11 2.97 51.27 -20.00
N TYR A 12 3.06 52.15 -19.00
CA TYR A 12 2.67 51.88 -17.63
C TYR A 12 1.16 51.65 -17.46
N SER A 13 0.31 52.35 -18.22
CA SER A 13 -1.14 52.14 -18.23
C SER A 13 -1.52 50.80 -18.86
N VAL A 14 -0.84 50.41 -19.95
CA VAL A 14 -1.07 49.10 -20.60
C VAL A 14 -0.70 47.95 -19.67
N ILE A 15 0.47 48.02 -19.05
CA ILE A 15 0.95 47.00 -18.09
C ILE A 15 0.04 46.93 -16.86
N ARG A 16 -0.37 48.09 -16.32
CA ARG A 16 -1.27 48.18 -15.16
C ARG A 16 -2.64 47.58 -15.47
N SER A 17 -3.21 47.85 -16.65
CA SER A 17 -4.48 47.26 -17.07
C SER A 17 -4.38 45.74 -17.20
N GLY A 18 -3.31 45.22 -17.81
CA GLY A 18 -3.10 43.77 -17.94
C GLY A 18 -2.97 43.06 -16.59
N LEU A 19 -2.24 43.65 -15.64
CA LEU A 19 -2.13 43.10 -14.27
C LEU A 19 -3.46 43.12 -13.52
N LEU A 20 -4.24 44.19 -13.65
CA LEU A 20 -5.56 44.32 -13.02
C LEU A 20 -6.60 43.38 -13.66
N GLU A 21 -6.54 43.15 -14.98
CA GLU A 21 -7.40 42.17 -15.65
C GLU A 21 -7.13 40.75 -15.19
N ILE A 22 -5.86 40.34 -15.01
CA ILE A 22 -5.50 38.99 -14.54
C ILE A 22 -5.94 38.78 -13.08
N ALA A 23 -5.85 39.82 -12.24
CA ALA A 23 -6.32 39.79 -10.86
C ALA A 23 -7.87 39.79 -10.75
N SER A 24 -8.55 40.45 -11.69
CA SER A 24 -10.02 40.59 -11.67
C SER A 24 -10.76 39.50 -12.47
N SER A 25 -10.11 38.82 -13.42
CA SER A 25 -10.68 37.70 -14.21
C SER A 25 -10.58 36.34 -13.55
N GLN A 26 -10.21 36.26 -12.26
CA GLN A 26 -10.47 35.05 -11.48
C GLN A 26 -11.94 34.98 -11.09
N GLN A 27 -12.80 34.71 -12.07
CA GLN A 27 -13.98 33.89 -11.81
C GLN A 27 -13.51 32.43 -11.75
N PRO A 28 -13.47 31.80 -10.57
CA PRO A 28 -13.33 30.35 -10.50
C PRO A 28 -14.59 29.71 -11.08
N ARG A 29 -14.46 29.08 -12.26
CA ARG A 29 -15.39 28.00 -12.63
C ARG A 29 -15.03 26.75 -11.85
N ILE A 30 -15.32 26.77 -10.56
CA ILE A 30 -15.46 25.56 -9.75
C ILE A 30 -16.73 25.69 -8.92
N SER A 31 -17.75 25.03 -9.43
CA SER A 31 -18.89 24.60 -8.65
C SER A 31 -18.39 23.70 -7.52
N VAL A 32 -18.90 23.97 -6.30
CA VAL A 32 -18.96 23.08 -5.13
C VAL A 32 -17.68 22.98 -4.25
N THR A 33 -17.74 23.73 -3.14
CA THR A 33 -17.20 23.46 -1.78
C THR A 33 -15.69 23.43 -1.49
N SER A 34 -15.31 24.32 -0.55
CA SER A 34 -14.34 24.13 0.54
C SER A 34 -12.85 24.47 0.31
N PRO A 35 -12.16 25.02 1.34
CA PRO A 35 -10.76 25.45 1.26
C PRO A 35 -9.83 24.21 1.31
N ALA A 36 -9.37 23.73 0.15
CA ALA A 36 -8.65 22.45 0.05
C ALA A 36 -7.23 22.54 -0.54
N ALA A 37 -6.61 23.72 -0.60
CA ALA A 37 -5.24 23.86 -1.13
C ALA A 37 -4.11 23.42 -0.16
N SER A 38 -4.43 22.76 0.95
CA SER A 38 -3.46 22.24 1.94
C SER A 38 -3.67 20.75 2.30
N ALA A 39 -4.63 20.05 1.67
CA ALA A 39 -5.03 18.70 2.10
C ALA A 39 -4.30 17.57 1.33
N GLU A 40 -3.84 17.81 0.09
CA GLU A 40 -3.20 16.78 -0.74
C GLU A 40 -1.84 16.32 -0.20
N SER A 41 -1.10 17.20 0.52
CA SER A 41 0.16 16.84 1.20
C SER A 41 -0.07 16.00 2.46
N SER A 42 -1.32 15.86 2.90
CA SER A 42 -1.67 15.14 4.12
C SER A 42 -2.03 13.68 3.87
N ARG A 43 -2.09 13.21 2.62
CA ARG A 43 -2.33 11.79 2.31
C ARG A 43 -1.05 11.09 1.91
N ILE A 44 -0.89 9.85 2.37
CA ILE A 44 0.20 8.97 1.97
C ILE A 44 -0.37 7.76 1.24
N ARG A 45 0.20 7.49 0.07
CA ARG A 45 -0.14 6.30 -0.72
C ARG A 45 0.76 5.16 -0.31
N ILE A 46 0.17 4.04 0.06
CA ILE A 46 0.86 2.83 0.51
C ILE A 46 0.62 1.74 -0.53
N LYS A 47 1.71 1.15 -1.03
CA LYS A 47 1.68 -0.02 -1.92
C LYS A 47 2.18 -1.23 -1.15
N ALA A 48 1.29 -2.16 -0.86
CA ALA A 48 1.60 -3.38 -0.13
C ALA A 48 1.66 -4.59 -1.08
N GLU A 49 2.50 -5.56 -0.74
CA GLU A 49 2.65 -6.82 -1.45
C GLU A 49 2.53 -8.00 -0.49
N PHE A 50 1.65 -8.96 -0.80
CA PHE A 50 1.49 -10.20 -0.03
C PHE A 50 1.55 -11.40 -0.99
N ARG A 51 2.54 -12.27 -0.83
CA ARG A 51 2.74 -13.48 -1.68
C ARG A 51 2.73 -13.18 -3.20
N GLY A 52 3.24 -12.02 -3.60
CA GLY A 52 3.26 -11.55 -4.99
C GLY A 52 2.01 -10.79 -5.43
N GLU A 53 0.93 -10.81 -4.65
CA GLU A 53 -0.26 -9.98 -4.89
C GLU A 53 0.00 -8.54 -4.40
N LYS A 54 -0.23 -7.56 -5.26
CA LYS A 54 0.03 -6.14 -4.97
C LYS A 54 -1.26 -5.35 -4.87
N PHE A 55 -1.34 -4.46 -3.89
CA PHE A 55 -2.46 -3.55 -3.73
C PHE A 55 -2.02 -2.18 -3.23
N CYS A 56 -2.87 -1.18 -3.44
CA CYS A 56 -2.64 0.18 -2.99
C CYS A 56 -3.76 0.63 -2.05
N ILE A 57 -3.40 1.38 -1.02
CA ILE A 57 -4.33 2.10 -0.15
C ILE A 57 -3.81 3.52 0.06
N GLU A 58 -4.70 4.44 0.36
CA GLU A 58 -4.35 5.80 0.75
C GLU A 58 -4.80 6.03 2.18
N MET A 59 -3.91 6.60 3.00
CA MET A 59 -4.20 6.93 4.39
C MET A 59 -3.92 8.41 4.64
N SER A 60 -4.72 9.05 5.49
CA SER A 60 -4.43 10.40 5.97
C SER A 60 -3.35 10.38 7.04
N ARG A 61 -2.51 11.41 7.07
CA ARG A 61 -1.53 11.67 8.11
C ARG A 61 -2.22 12.32 9.32
N PRO A 62 -1.78 12.02 10.56
CA PRO A 62 -0.74 11.05 10.91
C PRO A 62 -1.25 9.60 10.76
N VAL A 63 -0.44 8.73 10.13
CA VAL A 63 -0.79 7.32 9.97
C VAL A 63 -0.51 6.58 11.28
N ARG A 64 -1.54 5.97 11.84
CA ARG A 64 -1.40 5.13 13.03
C ARG A 64 -1.10 3.70 12.64
N PHE A 65 -0.15 3.08 13.34
CA PHE A 65 0.24 1.70 13.14
C PHE A 65 -0.93 0.74 13.37
N SER A 66 -1.76 0.99 14.39
CA SER A 66 -2.95 0.16 14.65
C SER A 66 -3.94 0.19 13.49
N ASP A 67 -4.19 1.35 12.88
CA ASP A 67 -5.12 1.48 11.76
C ASP A 67 -4.56 0.79 10.51
N LEU A 68 -3.24 0.94 10.27
CA LEU A 68 -2.53 0.26 9.20
C LEU A 68 -2.61 -1.27 9.36
N GLU A 69 -2.25 -1.79 10.54
CA GLU A 69 -2.28 -3.20 10.87
C GLU A 69 -3.70 -3.77 10.73
N ASN A 70 -4.71 -3.08 11.27
CA ASN A 70 -6.10 -3.48 11.14
C ASN A 70 -6.54 -3.55 9.67
N HIS A 71 -6.12 -2.60 8.84
CA HIS A 71 -6.43 -2.63 7.41
C HIS A 71 -5.78 -3.83 6.71
N MET A 72 -4.49 -4.08 6.97
CA MET A 72 -3.77 -5.21 6.37
C MET A 72 -4.38 -6.54 6.80
N ASN A 73 -4.67 -6.69 8.10
CA ASN A 73 -5.22 -7.91 8.67
C ASN A 73 -6.66 -8.17 8.21
N SER A 74 -7.50 -7.14 8.16
CA SER A 74 -8.90 -7.27 7.72
C SER A 74 -9.01 -7.63 6.24
N ARG A 75 -8.08 -7.15 5.40
CA ARG A 75 -8.06 -7.47 3.97
C ARG A 75 -7.84 -8.96 3.70
N TYR A 76 -6.95 -9.59 4.45
CA TYR A 76 -6.58 -11.00 4.25
C TYR A 76 -7.20 -11.95 5.29
N ASN A 77 -7.94 -11.43 6.28
CA ASN A 77 -8.45 -12.17 7.44
C ASN A 77 -7.37 -12.99 8.16
N LEU A 78 -6.16 -12.44 8.23
CA LEU A 78 -4.97 -13.09 8.80
C LEU A 78 -4.19 -12.06 9.61
N ARG A 79 -3.45 -12.53 10.62
CA ARG A 79 -2.42 -11.69 11.25
C ARG A 79 -1.21 -11.63 10.33
N LEU A 80 -0.77 -10.43 10.00
CA LEU A 80 0.34 -10.18 9.08
C LEU A 80 1.47 -9.42 9.78
N ASN A 81 2.70 -9.81 9.46
CA ASN A 81 3.88 -9.00 9.76
C ASN A 81 4.08 -7.98 8.64
N ILE A 82 4.42 -6.75 9.02
CA ILE A 82 4.62 -5.63 8.11
C ILE A 82 6.13 -5.35 8.00
N TYR A 83 6.63 -5.26 6.78
CA TYR A 83 8.00 -4.87 6.49
C TYR A 83 8.02 -3.70 5.52
N TYR A 84 8.89 -2.72 5.77
CA TYR A 84 9.19 -1.67 4.82
C TYR A 84 10.22 -2.15 3.80
N THR A 85 10.03 -1.79 2.52
CA THR A 85 11.00 -2.10 1.46
C THR A 85 11.33 -0.90 0.57
N LEU A 86 12.59 -0.79 0.14
CA LEU A 86 13.00 0.17 -0.89
C LEU A 86 12.66 -0.31 -2.31
N ARG A 87 12.94 0.55 -3.32
CA ARG A 87 12.49 0.37 -4.73
C ARG A 87 12.98 -0.94 -5.36
N ASN A 88 14.14 -1.44 -4.96
CA ASN A 88 14.76 -2.62 -5.55
C ASN A 88 14.76 -3.84 -4.61
N ASN A 89 13.94 -3.82 -3.56
CA ASN A 89 13.94 -4.84 -2.51
C ASN A 89 15.30 -4.98 -1.77
N GLU A 90 16.19 -4.00 -1.93
CA GLU A 90 17.55 -3.98 -1.35
C GLU A 90 17.58 -3.83 0.18
N LEU A 91 16.48 -3.35 0.77
CA LEU A 91 16.35 -3.18 2.20
C LEU A 91 14.96 -3.62 2.62
N VAL A 92 14.88 -4.59 3.55
CA VAL A 92 13.63 -5.05 4.16
C VAL A 92 13.76 -4.88 5.67
N VAL A 93 12.96 -3.98 6.25
CA VAL A 93 13.00 -3.68 7.69
C VAL A 93 11.64 -3.99 8.31
N PRO A 94 11.56 -4.78 9.40
CA PRO A 94 10.30 -5.01 10.09
C PRO A 94 9.78 -3.72 10.73
N VAL A 95 8.48 -3.47 10.63
CA VAL A 95 7.79 -2.35 11.28
C VAL A 95 6.87 -2.93 12.36
N ARG A 96 7.24 -2.75 13.63
CA ARG A 96 6.57 -3.43 14.76
C ARG A 96 5.76 -2.50 15.66
N ASN A 97 6.01 -1.21 15.57
CA ASN A 97 5.40 -0.20 16.43
C ASN A 97 5.28 1.15 15.71
N GLN A 98 4.65 2.12 16.37
CA GLN A 98 4.45 3.46 15.83
C GLN A 98 5.78 4.19 15.54
N LEU A 99 6.79 4.05 16.41
CA LEU A 99 8.08 4.72 16.22
C LEU A 99 8.80 4.23 14.95
N ASP A 100 8.74 2.93 14.68
CA ASP A 100 9.29 2.35 13.44
C ASP A 100 8.54 2.87 12.22
N LEU A 101 7.20 2.95 12.30
CA LEU A 101 6.37 3.49 11.23
C LEU A 101 6.69 4.95 10.95
N ASP A 102 6.80 5.79 11.99
CA ASP A 102 7.10 7.21 11.86
C ASP A 102 8.47 7.43 11.20
N ARG A 103 9.49 6.66 11.58
CA ARG A 103 10.82 6.71 10.94
C ARG A 103 10.76 6.31 9.47
N VAL A 104 10.00 5.26 9.15
CA VAL A 104 9.81 4.80 7.79
C VAL A 104 9.10 5.85 6.93
N ILE A 105 8.10 6.53 7.50
CA ILE A 105 7.39 7.63 6.85
C ILE A 105 8.32 8.83 6.65
N GLU A 106 9.11 9.20 7.66
CA GLU A 106 10.11 10.26 7.55
C GLU A 106 11.13 9.96 6.44
N LEU A 107 11.62 8.72 6.37
CA LEU A 107 12.54 8.29 5.33
C LEU A 107 11.90 8.35 3.94
N PHE A 108 10.63 7.94 3.81
CA PHE A 108 9.87 8.06 2.59
C PHE A 108 9.69 9.52 2.16
N ASP A 109 9.41 10.42 3.09
CA ASP A 109 9.21 11.85 2.81
C ASP A 109 10.51 12.53 2.37
N ARG A 110 11.66 12.09 2.91
CA ARG A 110 12.99 12.56 2.49
C ARG A 110 13.39 11.99 1.11
N ALA A 111 12.90 10.79 0.77
CA ALA A 111 13.18 10.13 -0.49
C ALA A 111 12.31 10.68 -1.65
N SER A 112 12.72 11.81 -2.24
CA SER A 112 12.00 12.53 -3.31
C SER A 112 11.64 11.70 -4.57
N THR A 113 12.13 10.48 -4.73
CA THR A 113 11.90 9.62 -5.89
C THR A 113 10.74 8.65 -5.72
N GLN A 114 10.24 8.45 -4.50
CA GLN A 114 9.20 7.46 -4.21
C GLN A 114 7.81 8.13 -4.17
N ARG A 115 6.87 7.63 -4.98
CA ARG A 115 5.48 8.11 -5.02
C ARG A 115 4.53 7.35 -4.08
N SER A 116 5.00 6.23 -3.53
CA SER A 116 4.23 5.38 -2.62
C SER A 116 5.15 4.70 -1.61
N LEU A 117 4.74 4.64 -0.35
CA LEU A 117 5.40 3.86 0.67
C LEU A 117 5.23 2.38 0.32
N ARG A 118 6.32 1.63 0.19
CA ARG A 118 6.26 0.21 -0.20
C ARG A 118 6.37 -0.68 1.02
N LEU A 119 5.38 -1.54 1.19
CA LEU A 119 5.33 -2.53 2.26
C LEU A 119 5.31 -3.93 1.69
N LEU A 120 6.02 -4.83 2.35
CA LEU A 120 5.94 -6.27 2.14
C LEU A 120 5.23 -6.88 3.35
N LEU A 121 4.29 -7.79 3.09
CA LEU A 121 3.51 -8.47 4.11
C LEU A 121 3.89 -9.96 4.13
N SER A 122 3.97 -10.52 5.33
CA SER A 122 4.12 -11.97 5.51
C SER A 122 3.13 -12.48 6.55
N ARG A 123 2.78 -13.76 6.51
CA ARG A 123 1.92 -14.35 7.53
C ARG A 123 2.62 -14.31 8.89
N HIS A 124 1.94 -13.78 9.91
CA HIS A 124 2.40 -13.92 11.28
C HIS A 124 2.21 -15.39 11.68
N GLN A 125 3.30 -16.12 11.81
CA GLN A 125 3.28 -17.43 12.46
C GLN A 125 3.36 -17.14 13.96
N PRO A 126 2.28 -17.33 14.74
CA PRO A 126 2.46 -17.35 16.18
C PRO A 126 3.48 -18.45 16.45
N ASP A 127 4.45 -18.16 17.30
CA ASP A 127 5.31 -19.17 17.91
C ASP A 127 4.41 -20.04 18.78
N SER A 128 3.60 -20.89 18.13
CA SER A 128 3.04 -22.06 18.74
C SER A 128 4.26 -22.92 19.02
N GLY A 129 4.80 -22.76 20.23
CA GLY A 129 5.78 -23.70 20.78
C GLY A 129 5.34 -25.09 20.36
N LEU A 130 6.21 -25.75 19.61
CA LEU A 130 5.99 -27.04 18.96
C LEU A 130 5.02 -27.93 19.78
N PRO A 131 4.05 -28.56 19.13
CA PRO A 131 4.20 -29.99 19.01
C PRO A 131 4.78 -30.23 17.64
N CYS A 132 5.98 -30.76 17.68
CA CYS A 132 6.57 -31.55 16.64
C CYS A 132 5.55 -32.55 16.07
N THR A 133 4.70 -32.13 15.14
CA THR A 133 4.15 -33.04 14.15
C THR A 133 5.17 -33.05 13.02
N ALA A 134 6.23 -33.80 13.28
CA ALA A 134 6.92 -34.49 12.22
C ALA A 134 5.83 -35.17 11.35
N ASP A 135 5.53 -34.60 10.19
CA ASP A 135 4.93 -35.35 9.08
C ASP A 135 6.04 -36.19 8.44
N SER A 136 6.62 -37.02 9.28
CA SER A 136 7.51 -38.13 8.99
C SER A 136 7.17 -39.13 10.09
N SER A 137 6.05 -39.81 9.89
CA SER A 137 5.69 -41.04 10.58
C SER A 137 6.67 -42.15 10.21
N LEU A 138 7.95 -41.95 10.52
CA LEU A 138 8.98 -42.96 10.55
C LEU A 138 9.50 -42.96 11.99
N ILE A 139 8.76 -43.65 12.85
CA ILE A 139 9.25 -44.00 14.17
C ILE A 139 10.28 -45.12 13.91
N PRO A 140 11.57 -44.96 14.27
CA PRO A 140 12.48 -46.08 14.27
C PRO A 140 11.98 -47.05 15.34
N ASP A 141 11.52 -48.22 14.93
CA ASP A 141 11.44 -49.32 15.88
C ASP A 141 12.86 -49.69 16.30
N ALA A 142 13.02 -50.31 17.48
CA ALA A 142 14.32 -50.74 17.96
C ALA A 142 14.99 -51.83 17.08
N SER A 143 14.36 -52.18 15.94
CA SER A 143 14.83 -53.15 14.94
C SER A 143 15.31 -52.50 13.63
N GLY A 144 15.17 -51.19 13.43
CA GLY A 144 15.66 -50.49 12.24
C GLY A 144 14.86 -50.75 10.96
N THR A 145 13.57 -51.10 11.06
CA THR A 145 12.73 -51.41 9.88
C THR A 145 11.72 -50.28 9.63
N PHE A 146 11.88 -49.55 8.53
CA PHE A 146 10.94 -48.49 8.14
C PHE A 146 9.66 -49.11 7.57
N THR A 147 8.57 -49.12 8.34
CA THR A 147 7.24 -49.50 7.84
C THR A 147 6.42 -48.25 7.55
N ALA A 148 6.06 -48.04 6.28
CA ALA A 148 5.19 -46.95 5.86
C ALA A 148 3.75 -47.22 6.33
N ILE A 149 3.26 -46.44 7.28
CA ILE A 149 1.86 -46.53 7.72
C ILE A 149 1.02 -45.62 6.82
N HIS A 150 0.17 -46.26 6.02
CA HIS A 150 -1.04 -45.73 5.38
C HIS A 150 -0.92 -45.15 3.96
N SER A 151 -0.76 -46.04 2.97
CA SER A 151 -1.31 -45.83 1.63
C SER A 151 -2.84 -45.67 1.73
N ARG A 152 -3.39 -44.50 1.37
CA ARG A 152 -4.83 -44.37 1.15
C ARG A 152 -5.13 -45.06 -0.19
N ILE A 153 -5.62 -46.29 -0.15
CA ILE A 153 -6.16 -46.97 -1.32
C ILE A 153 -7.42 -46.19 -1.74
N LEU A 154 -7.37 -45.52 -2.89
CA LEU A 154 -8.59 -45.03 -3.54
C LEU A 154 -9.33 -46.25 -4.09
N GLU A 155 -10.41 -46.63 -3.42
CA GLU A 155 -11.34 -47.64 -3.90
C GLU A 155 -12.01 -47.08 -5.17
N VAL A 156 -11.60 -47.59 -6.33
CA VAL A 156 -12.26 -47.27 -7.60
C VAL A 156 -13.57 -48.06 -7.60
N THR A 157 -14.69 -47.40 -7.34
CA THR A 157 -16.01 -48.03 -7.41
C THR A 157 -16.21 -48.63 -8.79
N GLU A 158 -16.33 -49.95 -8.79
CA GLU A 158 -16.46 -50.85 -9.91
C GLU A 158 -17.74 -50.59 -10.72
N PHE A 159 -17.62 -50.79 -12.03
CA PHE A 159 -18.70 -50.82 -13.02
C PHE A 159 -19.87 -51.71 -12.57
N ARG A 160 -21.06 -51.13 -12.40
CA ARG A 160 -22.30 -51.88 -12.56
C ARG A 160 -22.94 -51.56 -13.91
N SER A 161 -22.62 -52.43 -14.86
CA SER A 161 -23.49 -52.75 -15.97
C SER A 161 -24.85 -53.19 -15.43
N PHE A 162 -25.95 -52.62 -15.94
CA PHE A 162 -27.26 -53.28 -15.86
C PHE A 162 -28.03 -53.03 -17.15
N ASN A 163 -28.22 -54.13 -17.87
CA ASN A 163 -29.19 -54.33 -18.94
C ASN A 163 -30.60 -53.89 -18.48
N ARG A 164 -31.27 -53.03 -19.25
CA ARG A 164 -32.61 -53.31 -19.78
C ARG A 164 -32.95 -52.39 -20.94
#